data_AF-A0A3D0NKD0-F1
#
_entry.id   AF-A0A3D0NKD0-F1
#
_cell.length_a   1.000
_cell.length_b   1.000
_cell.length_c   1.000
_cell.angle_alpha   90.00
_cell.angle_beta   90.00
_cell.angle_gamma   90.00
#
_symmetry.space_group_name_H-M   'P 1'
#
loop_
_entity.id
_entity.type
_entity.pdbx_description
1 polymer ?
#
loop_
_entity_poly.entity_id
_entity_poly.type
_entity_poly.pdbx_seq_one_letter_code
_entity_poly.pdbx_strand_id
1 'polypeptide(L)'
;MSPIIEEYLRASGVRYFRGHRDDEYFFLAEALAGMHQGRLHVRLGVGADRGEVELVITPDRYYPGARRERIATAAAQWAVAASGLKVELHQSADPALVGVVVSGRCRPAGTADLTGFV
;
A
#
# COMPACT_ATOMS: atom_id res chain seq x y z
N MET A 1 8.95 -14.14 11.48
CA MET A 1 7.55 -14.17 11.03
C MET A 1 6.70 -13.40 12.03
N SER A 2 5.91 -12.42 11.59
CA SER A 2 5.10 -11.56 12.49
C SER A 2 3.69 -12.12 12.65
N PRO A 3 3.26 -12.51 13.87
CA PRO A 3 1.98 -13.18 14.09
C PRO A 3 0.77 -12.30 13.73
N ILE A 4 0.88 -10.98 13.90
CA ILE A 4 -0.21 -10.04 13.57
C ILE A 4 -0.47 -9.91 12.07
N ILE A 5 0.59 -10.02 11.24
CA ILE A 5 0.44 -9.98 9.77
C ILE A 5 -0.26 -11.25 9.30
N GLU A 6 0.11 -12.41 9.83
CA GLU A 6 -0.54 -13.67 9.48
C GLU A 6 -2.00 -13.73 9.92
N GLU A 7 -2.29 -13.26 11.12
CA GLU A 7 -3.65 -13.16 11.63
C GLU A 7 -4.50 -12.25 10.75
N TYR A 8 -3.95 -11.10 10.34
CA TYR A 8 -4.60 -10.20 9.39
C TYR A 8 -4.85 -10.86 8.02
N LEU A 9 -3.84 -11.52 7.44
CA LEU A 9 -3.98 -12.19 6.15
C LEU A 9 -5.01 -13.33 6.20
N ARG A 10 -5.05 -14.08 7.32
CA ARG A 10 -6.06 -15.11 7.53
C ARG A 10 -7.46 -14.51 7.69
N ALA A 11 -7.60 -13.44 8.46
CA ALA A 11 -8.88 -12.78 8.72
C ALA A 11 -9.45 -12.08 7.48
N SER A 12 -8.59 -11.49 6.65
CA SER A 12 -8.97 -10.82 5.41
C SER A 12 -9.37 -11.79 4.29
N GLY A 13 -8.95 -13.08 4.38
CA GLY A 13 -9.28 -14.10 3.39
C GLY A 13 -8.65 -13.87 2.02
N VAL A 14 -7.68 -12.95 1.91
CA VAL A 14 -7.01 -12.62 0.66
C VAL A 14 -6.03 -13.72 0.26
N ARG A 15 -5.87 -13.93 -1.05
CA ARG A 15 -4.76 -14.73 -1.57
C ARG A 15 -3.51 -13.87 -1.54
N TYR A 16 -2.46 -14.39 -0.91
CA TYR A 16 -1.18 -13.71 -0.78
C TYR A 16 -0.02 -14.59 -1.24
N PHE A 17 1.08 -13.93 -1.57
CA PHE A 17 2.38 -14.53 -1.88
C PHE A 17 3.36 -14.14 -0.78
N ARG A 18 4.22 -15.07 -0.40
CA ARG A 18 5.31 -14.80 0.53
C ARG A 18 6.56 -14.40 -0.27
N GLY A 19 7.22 -13.33 0.15
CA GLY A 19 8.46 -12.86 -0.43
C GLY A 19 9.60 -13.82 -0.21
N HIS A 20 10.73 -13.54 -0.87
CA HIS A 20 11.97 -14.28 -0.65
C HIS A 20 12.51 -14.12 0.78
N ARG A 21 12.29 -12.93 1.38
CA ARG A 21 12.48 -12.73 2.81
C ARG A 21 11.24 -13.25 3.53
N ASP A 22 11.45 -14.15 4.49
CA ASP A 22 10.42 -14.89 5.23
C ASP A 22 9.45 -13.99 6.06
N ASP A 23 9.60 -12.69 5.96
CA ASP A 23 8.88 -11.65 6.67
C ASP A 23 8.17 -10.64 5.75
N GLU A 24 8.15 -10.89 4.43
CA GLU A 24 7.42 -10.09 3.44
C GLU A 24 6.24 -10.84 2.83
N TYR A 25 5.13 -10.14 2.64
CA TYR A 25 3.88 -10.67 2.11
C TYR A 25 3.30 -9.71 1.07
N PHE A 26 2.77 -10.27 -0.01
CA PHE A 26 2.23 -9.52 -1.15
C PHE A 26 0.84 -10.01 -1.48
N PHE A 27 -0.12 -9.11 -1.68
CA PHE A 27 -1.46 -9.49 -2.13
C PHE A 27 -2.10 -8.39 -2.96
N LEU A 28 -3.21 -8.74 -3.61
CA LEU A 28 -4.06 -7.81 -4.35
C LEU A 28 -5.28 -7.47 -3.51
N ALA A 29 -5.56 -6.18 -3.38
CA ALA A 29 -6.79 -5.68 -2.80
C ALA A 29 -7.63 -4.98 -3.89
N GLU A 30 -8.93 -5.21 -3.88
CA GLU A 30 -9.88 -4.49 -4.74
C GLU A 30 -10.22 -3.15 -4.08
N ALA A 31 -10.06 -2.06 -4.81
CA ALA A 31 -10.40 -0.71 -4.37
C ALA A 31 -11.62 -0.20 -5.13
N LEU A 32 -12.65 0.19 -4.38
CA LEU A 32 -13.90 0.76 -4.89
C LEU A 32 -13.97 2.23 -4.48
N ALA A 33 -13.92 3.14 -5.46
CA ALA A 33 -14.09 4.58 -5.25
C ALA A 33 -15.20 5.11 -6.17
N GLY A 34 -16.43 5.18 -5.66
CA GLY A 34 -17.60 5.53 -6.46
C GLY A 34 -17.89 4.48 -7.53
N MET A 35 -17.95 4.89 -8.80
CA MET A 35 -18.11 3.98 -9.95
C MET A 35 -16.79 3.38 -10.46
N HIS A 36 -15.66 3.73 -9.84
CA HIS A 36 -14.35 3.26 -10.28
C HIS A 36 -13.90 2.05 -9.47
N GLN A 37 -13.59 0.98 -10.18
CA GLN A 37 -12.88 -0.19 -9.67
C GLN A 37 -11.39 -0.10 -10.04
N GLY A 38 -10.52 -0.44 -9.11
CA GLY A 38 -9.10 -0.59 -9.33
C GLY A 38 -8.53 -1.66 -8.42
N ARG A 39 -7.30 -2.10 -8.69
CA ARG A 39 -6.59 -3.03 -7.80
C ARG A 39 -5.38 -2.34 -7.21
N LEU A 40 -5.07 -2.74 -5.99
CA LEU A 40 -3.92 -2.29 -5.24
C LEU A 40 -3.01 -3.49 -4.99
N HIS A 41 -1.74 -3.35 -5.33
CA HIS A 41 -0.69 -4.23 -4.87
C HIS A 41 -0.30 -3.80 -3.46
N VAL A 42 -0.47 -4.69 -2.50
CA VAL A 42 -0.13 -4.44 -1.10
C VAL A 42 1.06 -5.31 -0.71
N ARG A 43 2.12 -4.69 -0.22
CA ARG A 43 3.25 -5.34 0.45
C ARG A 43 3.15 -5.07 1.95
N LEU A 44 3.11 -6.12 2.75
CA LEU A 44 3.32 -6.08 4.19
C LEU A 44 4.68 -6.67 4.52
N GLY A 45 5.40 -6.04 5.43
CA GLY A 45 6.70 -6.49 5.91
C GLY A 45 6.85 -6.29 7.40
N VAL A 46 7.83 -6.94 8.00
CA VAL A 46 8.26 -6.60 9.36
C VAL A 46 9.17 -5.37 9.30
N GLY A 47 8.88 -4.38 10.14
CA GLY A 47 9.70 -3.16 10.24
C GLY A 47 11.03 -3.40 10.95
N ALA A 48 11.83 -2.34 11.04
CA ALA A 48 13.15 -2.41 11.68
C ALA A 48 13.02 -2.61 13.20
N ASP A 49 11.99 -2.02 13.79
CA ASP A 49 11.71 -2.14 15.21
C ASP A 49 10.81 -3.34 15.53
N ARG A 50 11.01 -3.94 16.71
CA ARG A 50 10.19 -5.07 17.16
C ARG A 50 8.71 -4.69 17.20
N GLY A 51 7.89 -5.47 16.50
CA GLY A 51 6.44 -5.29 16.41
C GLY A 51 6.00 -4.17 15.46
N GLU A 52 6.93 -3.54 14.74
CA GLU A 52 6.61 -2.64 13.65
C GLU A 52 6.22 -3.44 12.40
N VAL A 53 5.25 -2.93 11.65
CA VAL A 53 4.84 -3.42 10.34
C VAL A 53 5.13 -2.34 9.32
N GLU A 54 5.83 -2.72 8.26
CA GLU A 54 5.99 -1.91 7.05
C GLU A 54 4.86 -2.22 6.08
N LEU A 55 4.30 -1.17 5.49
CA LEU A 55 3.27 -1.25 4.47
C LEU A 55 3.74 -0.49 3.23
N VAL A 56 3.53 -1.07 2.05
CA VAL A 56 3.63 -0.37 0.77
C VAL A 56 2.42 -0.74 -0.08
N ILE A 57 1.74 0.26 -0.63
CA ILE A 57 0.57 0.11 -1.49
C ILE A 57 0.87 0.80 -2.82
N THR A 58 0.67 0.10 -3.93
CA THR A 58 0.75 0.68 -5.27
C THR A 58 -0.49 0.30 -6.08
N PRO A 59 -1.06 1.19 -6.91
CA PRO A 59 -2.08 0.80 -7.86
C PRO A 59 -1.54 -0.21 -8.88
N ASP A 60 -2.39 -1.11 -9.38
CA ASP A 60 -2.05 -2.07 -10.44
C ASP A 60 -1.81 -1.43 -11.82
N ARG A 61 -1.94 -0.10 -11.89
CA ARG A 61 -1.85 0.68 -13.12
C ARG A 61 -1.04 1.96 -12.93
N TYR A 62 -0.33 2.31 -13.99
CA TYR A 62 0.22 3.63 -14.16
C TYR A 62 -0.81 4.57 -14.79
N TYR A 63 -0.63 5.86 -14.55
CA TYR A 63 -1.45 6.93 -15.11
C TYR A 63 -0.71 7.65 -16.24
N PRO A 64 -1.43 8.31 -17.17
CA PRO A 64 -0.80 9.15 -18.18
C PRO A 64 0.02 10.28 -17.56
N GLY A 65 1.27 10.43 -17.99
CA GLY A 65 2.21 11.44 -17.52
C GLY A 65 1.73 12.88 -17.76
N ALA A 66 0.87 13.10 -18.76
CA ALA A 66 0.18 14.37 -18.97
C ALA A 66 -0.69 14.82 -17.78
N ARG A 67 -1.03 13.91 -16.86
CA ARG A 67 -1.79 14.20 -15.63
C ARG A 67 -0.92 14.31 -14.38
N ARG A 68 0.41 14.32 -14.52
CA ARG A 68 1.38 14.28 -13.40
C ARG A 68 1.07 15.30 -12.32
N GLU A 69 0.86 16.58 -12.66
CA GLU A 69 0.59 17.63 -11.68
C GLU A 69 -0.71 17.38 -10.91
N ARG A 70 -1.78 16.99 -11.61
CA ARG A 70 -3.06 16.65 -10.97
C ARG A 70 -2.93 15.47 -10.00
N ILE A 71 -2.15 14.46 -10.38
CA ILE A 71 -1.88 13.30 -9.52
C ILE A 71 -1.01 13.72 -8.34
N ALA A 72 -0.02 14.60 -8.54
CA ALA A 72 0.80 15.17 -7.47
C ALA A 72 -0.06 15.90 -6.43
N THR A 73 -0.99 16.75 -6.88
CA THR A 73 -1.90 17.47 -5.98
C THR A 73 -2.79 16.50 -5.19
N ALA A 74 -3.37 15.50 -5.85
CA ALA A 74 -4.20 14.49 -5.17
C ALA A 74 -3.38 13.68 -4.16
N ALA A 75 -2.15 13.28 -4.51
CA ALA A 75 -1.23 12.60 -3.62
C ALA A 75 -0.87 13.44 -2.40
N ALA A 76 -0.57 14.73 -2.59
CA ALA A 76 -0.26 15.66 -1.50
C ALA A 76 -1.47 15.85 -0.56
N GLN A 77 -2.67 15.98 -1.11
CA GLN A 77 -3.90 16.06 -0.31
C GLN A 77 -4.13 14.79 0.51
N TRP A 78 -3.89 13.62 -0.09
CA TRP A 78 -3.98 12.35 0.63
C TRP A 78 -2.93 12.24 1.73
N ALA A 79 -1.68 12.63 1.47
CA ALA A 79 -0.62 12.62 2.48
C ALA A 79 -0.95 13.47 3.71
N VAL A 80 -1.68 14.58 3.54
CA VAL A 80 -2.15 15.41 4.66
C VAL A 80 -3.22 14.69 5.49
N ALA A 81 -4.09 13.91 4.85
CA ALA A 81 -5.18 13.19 5.52
C ALA A 81 -4.73 11.85 6.14
N ALA A 82 -3.68 11.23 5.61
CA ALA A 82 -3.20 9.92 6.02
C ALA A 82 -2.04 10.03 7.03
N SER A 83 -2.36 10.18 8.31
CA SER A 83 -1.37 10.23 9.38
C SER A 83 -0.49 8.96 9.41
N GLY A 84 0.82 9.15 9.32
CA GLY A 84 1.79 8.05 9.36
C GLY A 84 2.06 7.36 8.01
N LEU A 85 1.39 7.79 6.93
CA LEU A 85 1.68 7.33 5.57
C LEU A 85 2.36 8.44 4.76
N LYS A 86 3.25 8.02 3.87
CA LYS A 86 3.87 8.84 2.83
C LYS A 86 3.23 8.48 1.50
N VAL A 87 2.83 9.49 0.73
CA VAL A 87 2.30 9.32 -0.62
C VAL A 87 3.26 9.99 -1.59
N GLU A 88 3.80 9.21 -2.53
CA GLU A 88 4.84 9.66 -3.45
C GLU A 88 4.48 9.31 -4.89
N LEU A 89 4.89 10.16 -5.83
CA LEU A 89 4.83 9.84 -7.26
C LEU A 89 5.95 8.86 -7.59
N HIS A 90 5.58 7.78 -8.26
CA HIS A 90 6.54 6.80 -8.73
C HIS A 90 6.82 7.00 -10.21
N GLN A 91 8.08 7.18 -10.59
CA GLN A 91 8.46 7.30 -11.99
C GLN A 91 8.44 5.93 -12.65
N SER A 92 7.76 5.84 -13.79
CA SER A 92 7.84 4.66 -14.65
C SER A 92 9.09 4.72 -15.52
N ALA A 93 9.56 3.56 -15.98
CA ALA A 93 10.56 3.48 -17.04
C ALA A 93 10.06 4.12 -18.35
N ASP A 94 8.74 4.09 -18.59
CA ASP A 94 8.11 4.87 -19.65
C ASP A 94 7.83 6.30 -19.14
N PRO A 95 8.49 7.34 -19.68
CA PRO A 95 8.32 8.73 -19.24
C PRO A 95 6.89 9.26 -19.49
N ALA A 96 6.12 8.63 -20.38
CA ALA A 96 4.72 8.96 -20.61
C ALA A 96 3.80 8.41 -19.51
N LEU A 97 4.33 7.70 -18.52
CA LEU A 97 3.59 7.08 -17.43
C LEU A 97 4.09 7.54 -16.05
N VAL A 98 3.15 7.62 -15.10
CA VAL A 98 3.45 7.97 -13.71
C VAL A 98 2.60 7.12 -12.76
N GLY A 99 3.24 6.55 -11.75
CA GLY A 99 2.60 5.75 -10.71
C GLY A 99 2.44 6.55 -9.42
N VAL A 100 1.78 5.93 -8.44
CA VAL A 100 1.68 6.43 -7.07
C VAL A 100 2.07 5.30 -6.14
N VAL A 101 2.87 5.61 -5.13
CA VAL A 101 3.22 4.69 -4.05
C VAL A 101 2.78 5.32 -2.75
N VAL A 102 2.08 4.54 -1.94
CA VAL A 102 1.86 4.85 -0.53
C VAL A 102 2.73 3.93 0.29
N SER A 103 3.46 4.47 1.26
CA SER A 103 4.27 3.66 2.16
C SER A 103 4.17 4.18 3.58
N GLY A 104 4.34 3.31 4.55
CA GLY A 104 4.26 3.70 5.94
C GLY A 104 4.76 2.63 6.88
N ARG A 105 4.81 3.01 8.14
CA ARG A 105 5.17 2.13 9.25
C ARG A 105 4.22 2.37 10.39
N CYS A 106 3.80 1.30 11.02
CA CYS A 106 2.95 1.37 12.20
C CYS A 106 3.31 0.25 13.18
N ARG A 107 2.97 0.46 14.46
CA ARG A 107 2.97 -0.60 15.46
C ARG A 107 1.52 -0.95 15.75
N PRO A 108 0.91 -1.90 15.00
CA PRO A 108 -0.48 -2.24 15.17
C PRO A 108 -0.71 -2.88 16.55
N ALA A 109 -1.74 -2.44 17.26
CA ALA A 109 -2.24 -3.07 18.47
C ALA A 109 -3.12 -4.30 18.16
N GLY A 110 -3.69 -4.35 16.96
CA GLY A 110 -4.46 -5.49 16.45
C GLY A 110 -4.61 -5.46 14.92
N THR A 111 -5.26 -6.49 14.37
CA THR A 111 -5.46 -6.61 12.91
C THR A 111 -6.32 -5.51 12.30
N ALA A 112 -7.22 -4.90 13.10
CA ALA A 112 -8.07 -3.78 12.67
C ALA A 112 -7.26 -2.55 12.23
N ASP A 113 -6.10 -2.31 12.85
CA ASP A 113 -5.22 -1.21 12.48
C ASP A 113 -4.65 -1.40 11.07
N LEU A 114 -4.46 -2.66 10.64
CA LEU A 114 -3.97 -2.99 9.30
C LEU A 114 -5.06 -2.84 8.23
N THR A 115 -6.33 -3.07 8.59
CA THR A 115 -7.47 -2.83 7.69
C THR A 115 -7.69 -1.34 7.42
N GLY A 116 -7.36 -0.46 8.36
CA GLY A 116 -7.50 0.99 8.16
C GLY A 116 -6.65 1.58 7.03
N PHE A 117 -5.69 0.83 6.50
CA PHE A 117 -4.79 1.29 5.45
C PHE A 117 -5.18 0.83 4.03
N VAL A 118 -6.05 -0.18 3.88
CA VAL A 118 -6.45 -0.80 2.60
C VAL A 118 -7.93 -0.58 2.36
#